data_AF-A0A9L0JDP2-F1
#
_entry.id   AF-A0A9L0JDP2-F1
#
_cell.length_a   1.000
_cell.length_b   1.000
_cell.length_c   1.000
_cell.angle_alpha   90.00
_cell.angle_beta   90.00
_cell.angle_gamma   90.00
#
_symmetry.space_group_name_H-M   'P 1'
#
loop_
_entity.id
_entity.type
_entity.pdbx_description
1 polymer ?
#
loop_
_entity_poly.entity_id
_entity_poly.type
_entity_poly.pdbx_seq_one_letter_code
_entity_poly.pdbx_strand_id
1 'polypeptide(L)'
;MAASGRGLCRAVGASPRPAWRRAHWEARGHLKPEYDAVVIGAGHNGLVAAAYLQRLGVNTAVFERRHVIGGAAVTEEIIPGFKFSRASYLLSLLRPQIYTDLELKKHGLRLHLRNPYSFTPLLEEGTGSKVPRSLLLGTDMVENQKQISQFSPQDAQAFPRYEAFMNRLALAIDPLLDTAPVDMEAFQRGSLLQRLKSLSTLKPLLQAGASHPPLGSSSVQAWPSSVINGGSTKGQP
;
A
#
# COMPACT_ATOMS: atom_id res chain seq x y z
N MET A 1 55.83 11.10 -25.27
CA MET A 1 55.30 10.94 -26.64
C MET A 1 54.08 10.02 -26.51
N ALA A 2 52.83 10.51 -26.54
CA ALA A 2 52.04 10.83 -27.74
C ALA A 2 52.07 9.65 -28.75
N ALA A 3 50.98 9.08 -29.25
CA ALA A 3 49.64 9.60 -29.55
C ALA A 3 48.62 8.43 -29.64
N SER A 4 47.38 8.60 -29.18
CA SER A 4 46.17 8.88 -29.97
C SER A 4 45.49 7.67 -30.62
N GLY A 5 44.22 7.46 -30.25
CA GLY A 5 43.24 6.66 -30.97
C GLY A 5 41.83 7.03 -30.52
N ARG A 6 41.31 8.12 -31.06
CA ARG A 6 39.94 8.61 -30.88
C ARG A 6 38.95 7.66 -31.56
N GLY A 7 37.75 7.56 -31.00
CA GLY A 7 36.53 7.51 -31.82
C GLY A 7 35.67 6.27 -31.65
N LEU A 8 34.66 6.37 -30.79
CA LEU A 8 33.28 6.30 -31.28
C LEU A 8 32.35 7.07 -30.34
N CYS A 9 31.82 8.15 -30.92
CA CYS A 9 30.97 9.16 -30.34
C CYS A 9 29.50 8.73 -30.30
N ARG A 10 28.79 9.29 -29.33
CA ARG A 10 27.43 9.88 -29.44
C ARG A 10 26.25 8.95 -29.75
N ALA A 11 25.47 8.70 -28.70
CA ALA A 11 24.03 8.94 -28.70
C ALA A 11 23.50 9.15 -27.26
N VAL A 12 23.96 10.22 -26.59
CA VAL A 12 23.25 10.76 -25.41
C VAL A 12 22.74 12.14 -25.83
N GLY A 13 21.74 12.12 -26.71
CA GLY A 13 21.04 13.30 -27.19
C GLY A 13 19.69 13.44 -26.48
N ALA A 14 19.42 14.66 -26.01
CA ALA A 14 18.17 15.15 -25.43
C ALA A 14 17.82 14.66 -24.01
N SER A 15 18.24 15.46 -23.04
CA SER A 15 17.71 15.49 -21.68
C SER A 15 16.20 15.83 -21.71
N PRO A 16 15.28 14.99 -21.18
CA PRO A 16 13.89 15.36 -21.01
C PRO A 16 13.72 15.91 -19.60
N ARG A 17 14.39 17.02 -19.26
CA ARG A 17 14.06 17.74 -18.03
C ARG A 17 12.69 18.40 -18.26
N PRO A 18 11.65 18.08 -17.47
CA PRO A 18 10.35 18.71 -17.65
C PRO A 18 10.44 20.22 -17.41
N ALA A 19 9.59 20.99 -18.09
CA ALA A 19 9.66 22.46 -18.17
C ALA A 19 9.67 23.19 -16.81
N TRP A 20 9.18 22.56 -15.74
CA TRP A 20 9.13 23.15 -14.39
C TRP A 20 10.52 23.41 -13.77
N ARG A 21 11.61 22.80 -14.27
CA ARG A 21 12.97 23.11 -13.78
C ARG A 21 13.52 24.48 -14.19
N ARG A 22 12.93 25.16 -15.20
CA ARG A 22 13.46 26.45 -15.68
C ARG A 22 12.97 27.67 -14.88
N ALA A 23 11.84 27.57 -14.18
CA ALA A 23 11.18 28.75 -13.62
C ALA A 23 11.82 29.33 -12.35
N HIS A 24 12.77 28.65 -11.69
CA HIS A 24 13.28 29.04 -10.38
C HIS A 24 14.74 29.51 -10.35
N TRP A 25 15.44 29.54 -11.48
CA TRP A 25 16.89 29.77 -11.52
C TRP A 25 17.31 31.25 -11.55
N GLU A 26 16.45 32.16 -12.02
CA GLU A 26 16.87 33.55 -12.28
C GLU A 26 16.88 34.47 -11.05
N ALA A 27 16.39 34.02 -9.89
CA ALA A 27 16.36 34.83 -8.68
C ALA A 27 17.15 34.17 -7.53
N ARG A 28 18.32 34.75 -7.23
CA ARG A 28 19.18 34.64 -6.02
C ARG A 28 20.46 33.81 -6.18
N GLY A 29 21.56 34.37 -5.63
CA GLY A 29 22.93 33.89 -5.72
C GLY A 29 23.13 32.41 -5.42
N HIS A 30 24.09 31.81 -6.12
CA HIS A 30 24.24 30.36 -6.28
C HIS A 30 24.63 29.63 -4.99
N LEU A 31 23.64 29.20 -4.22
CA LEU A 31 23.77 27.94 -3.49
C LEU A 31 23.73 26.82 -4.54
N LYS A 32 24.80 26.01 -4.64
CA LYS A 32 24.72 24.76 -5.40
C LYS A 32 23.60 23.93 -4.75
N PRO A 33 22.67 23.34 -5.51
CA PRO A 33 21.71 22.42 -4.92
C PRO A 33 22.50 21.25 -4.34
N GLU A 34 22.53 21.17 -3.01
CA GLU A 34 23.19 20.08 -2.28
C GLU A 34 22.43 18.75 -2.47
N TYR A 35 21.12 18.84 -2.75
CA TYR A 35 20.22 17.71 -2.98
C TYR A 35 19.52 17.84 -4.33
N ASP A 36 19.24 16.70 -4.96
CA ASP A 36 18.46 16.58 -6.21
C ASP A 36 16.94 16.60 -5.94
N ALA A 37 16.52 16.15 -4.76
CA ALA A 37 15.15 16.11 -4.31
C ALA A 37 15.03 16.42 -2.81
N VAL A 38 13.93 17.06 -2.44
CA VAL A 38 13.59 17.36 -1.04
C VAL A 38 12.19 16.83 -0.76
N VAL A 39 12.06 16.02 0.29
CA VAL A 39 10.80 15.51 0.82
C VAL A 39 10.48 16.25 2.12
N ILE A 40 9.32 16.90 2.18
CA ILE A 40 8.86 17.60 3.38
C ILE A 40 7.86 16.72 4.12
N GLY A 41 8.22 16.32 5.33
CA GLY A 41 7.48 15.40 6.20
C GLY A 41 8.09 14.00 6.21
N ALA A 42 8.58 13.55 7.37
CA ALA A 42 9.08 12.19 7.58
C ALA A 42 7.97 11.25 8.08
N GLY A 43 6.79 11.34 7.48
CA GLY A 43 5.73 10.33 7.65
C GLY A 43 6.04 9.05 6.90
N HIS A 44 5.35 7.94 7.21
CA HIS A 44 5.54 6.67 6.50
C HIS A 44 5.50 6.81 4.96
N ASN A 45 4.58 7.60 4.40
CA ASN A 45 4.53 7.85 2.95
C ASN A 45 5.74 8.64 2.43
N GLY A 46 6.15 9.70 3.14
CA GLY A 46 7.31 10.51 2.76
C GLY A 46 8.62 9.71 2.84
N LEU A 47 8.76 8.88 3.87
CA LEU A 47 9.91 7.99 4.04
C LEU A 47 9.96 6.90 2.95
N VAL A 48 8.82 6.32 2.57
CA VAL A 48 8.75 5.37 1.45
C VAL A 48 9.17 6.06 0.14
N ALA A 49 8.62 7.24 -0.15
CA ALA A 49 8.98 8.00 -1.34
C ALA A 49 10.48 8.35 -1.38
N ALA A 50 11.03 8.83 -0.26
CA ALA A 50 12.45 9.14 -0.13
C ALA A 50 13.33 7.90 -0.34
N ALA A 51 12.95 6.76 0.23
CA ALA A 51 13.68 5.50 0.06
C ALA A 51 13.72 5.07 -1.41
N TYR A 52 12.61 5.17 -2.14
CA TYR A 52 12.60 4.87 -3.58
C TYR A 52 13.43 5.85 -4.41
N LEU A 53 13.36 7.16 -4.12
CA LEU A 53 14.21 8.16 -4.78
C LEU A 53 15.70 7.86 -4.57
N GLN A 54 16.09 7.55 -3.35
CA GLN A 54 17.47 7.23 -3.01
C GLN A 54 17.94 5.93 -3.68
N ARG A 55 17.09 4.90 -3.78
CA ARG A 55 17.40 3.66 -4.53
C ARG A 55 17.64 3.91 -6.01
N LEU A 56 17.04 4.95 -6.58
CA LEU A 56 17.28 5.40 -7.96
C LEU A 56 18.51 6.31 -8.10
N GLY A 57 19.28 6.51 -7.03
CA GLY A 57 20.49 7.32 -7.01
C GLY A 57 20.23 8.83 -6.90
N VAL A 58 19.02 9.25 -6.55
CA VAL A 58 18.66 10.66 -6.36
C VAL A 58 19.16 11.11 -4.99
N ASN A 59 20.01 12.14 -4.93
CA ASN A 59 20.45 12.69 -3.65
C ASN A 59 19.26 13.40 -2.97
N THR A 60 18.70 12.75 -1.94
CA THR A 60 17.39 13.11 -1.39
C THR A 60 17.53 13.54 0.07
N ALA A 61 17.03 14.73 0.40
CA ALA A 61 16.88 15.19 1.79
C ALA A 61 15.43 15.03 2.27
N VAL A 62 15.27 14.66 3.53
CA VAL A 62 13.95 14.59 4.19
C VAL A 62 13.96 15.54 5.39
N PHE A 63 12.99 16.45 5.45
CA PHE A 63 12.83 17.37 6.57
C PHE A 63 11.55 17.08 7.32
N GLU A 64 11.66 16.87 8.63
CA GLU A 64 10.53 16.70 9.53
C GLU A 64 10.54 17.81 10.56
N ARG A 65 9.36 18.39 10.82
CA ARG A 65 9.20 19.47 11.80
C ARG A 65 9.33 18.94 13.23
N ARG A 66 8.87 17.72 13.48
CA ARG A 66 8.87 17.08 14.80
C ARG A 66 10.23 16.45 15.10
N HIS A 67 10.49 16.23 16.38
CA HIS A 67 11.66 15.50 16.86
C HIS A 67 11.58 13.97 16.63
N VAL A 68 10.49 13.48 16.02
CA VAL A 68 10.21 12.06 15.81
C VAL A 68 9.68 11.85 14.40
N ILE A 69 10.08 10.74 13.78
CA ILE A 69 9.69 10.33 12.43
C ILE A 69 8.65 9.20 12.46
N GLY A 70 7.89 9.04 11.38
CA GLY A 70 6.86 8.01 11.19
C GLY A 70 5.47 8.58 10.89
N GLY A 71 5.23 9.86 11.22
CA GLY A 71 3.96 10.55 10.98
C GLY A 71 2.78 9.90 11.70
N ALA A 72 1.73 9.51 10.97
CA ALA A 72 0.55 8.86 11.52
C ALA A 72 0.81 7.47 12.15
N ALA A 73 1.95 6.84 11.80
CA ALA A 73 2.34 5.52 12.27
C ALA A 73 3.18 5.54 13.56
N VAL A 74 3.42 6.72 14.14
CA VAL A 74 4.19 6.84 15.39
C VAL A 74 3.34 6.36 16.56
N THR A 75 3.99 5.60 17.45
CA THR A 75 3.50 5.29 18.79
C THR A 75 4.08 6.28 19.78
N GLU A 76 3.22 6.96 20.55
CA GLU A 76 3.62 7.97 21.51
C GLU A 76 3.02 7.70 22.89
N GLU A 77 3.74 8.12 23.92
CA GLU A 77 3.28 8.06 25.30
C GLU A 77 2.59 9.37 25.64
N ILE A 78 1.25 9.36 25.58
CA ILE A 78 0.42 10.54 25.90
C ILE A 78 0.14 10.59 27.41
N ILE A 79 0.04 9.42 28.04
CA ILE A 79 -0.17 9.23 29.47
C ILE A 79 0.99 8.37 29.97
N PRO A 80 1.67 8.74 31.08
CA PRO A 80 2.78 7.96 31.61
C PRO A 80 2.45 6.47 31.79
N GLY A 81 3.29 5.60 31.24
CA GLY A 81 3.12 4.15 31.22
C GLY A 81 2.26 3.62 30.07
N PHE A 82 1.61 4.47 29.27
CA PHE A 82 0.67 4.06 28.22
C PHE A 82 1.05 4.62 26.85
N LYS A 83 1.13 3.70 25.88
CA LYS A 83 1.49 4.02 24.50
C LYS A 83 0.28 3.95 23.59
N PHE A 84 0.15 4.95 22.72
CA PHE A 84 -0.96 5.12 21.80
C PHE A 84 -0.46 5.29 20.38
N SER A 85 -1.12 4.65 19.42
CA SER A 85 -0.97 5.03 18.01
C SER A 85 -1.72 6.33 17.76
N ARG A 86 -1.13 7.27 17.01
CA ARG A 86 -1.78 8.55 16.74
C ARG A 86 -2.97 8.46 15.78
N ALA A 87 -2.76 7.86 14.61
CA ALA A 87 -3.76 7.88 13.55
C ALA A 87 -3.73 6.65 12.63
N SER A 88 -2.71 5.79 12.75
CA SER A 88 -2.58 4.57 11.93
C SER A 88 -2.31 3.37 12.84
N TYR A 89 -3.39 2.77 13.35
CA TYR A 89 -3.34 1.61 14.25
C TYR A 89 -3.55 0.27 13.52
N LEU A 90 -3.90 0.33 12.23
CA LEU A 90 -3.97 -0.82 11.33
C LEU A 90 -3.04 -0.58 10.14
N LEU A 91 -2.43 -1.67 9.66
CA LEU A 91 -1.63 -1.67 8.43
C LEU A 91 -2.46 -2.22 7.28
N SER A 92 -3.41 -1.42 6.78
CA SER A 92 -4.37 -1.86 5.75
C SER A 92 -3.88 -1.63 4.31
N LEU A 93 -3.21 -0.50 4.06
CA LEU A 93 -2.88 -0.05 2.69
C LEU A 93 -1.41 -0.21 2.31
N LEU A 94 -0.58 -0.84 3.16
CA LEU A 94 0.80 -1.12 2.79
C LEU A 94 0.82 -2.18 1.69
N ARG A 95 1.25 -1.78 0.49
CA ARG A 95 1.33 -2.70 -0.65
C ARG A 95 2.46 -3.73 -0.43
N PRO A 96 2.24 -5.02 -0.74
CA PRO A 96 3.27 -6.07 -0.61
C PRO A 96 4.56 -5.76 -1.39
N GLN A 97 4.44 -5.03 -2.51
CA GLN A 97 5.58 -4.59 -3.30
C GLN A 97 6.51 -3.68 -2.49
N ILE A 98 5.97 -2.70 -1.75
CA ILE A 98 6.76 -1.79 -0.90
C ILE A 98 7.46 -2.57 0.21
N TYR A 99 6.76 -3.53 0.83
CA TYR A 99 7.34 -4.38 1.86
C TYR A 99 8.55 -5.18 1.35
N THR A 100 8.43 -5.70 0.12
CA THR A 100 9.45 -6.53 -0.52
C THR A 100 10.61 -5.68 -1.02
N ASP A 101 10.33 -4.64 -1.81
CA ASP A 101 11.33 -3.77 -2.42
C ASP A 101 12.24 -3.15 -1.36
N LEU A 102 11.64 -2.61 -0.29
CA LEU A 102 12.37 -1.95 0.80
C LEU A 102 12.89 -2.92 1.86
N GLU A 103 12.81 -4.24 1.62
CA GLU A 103 13.30 -5.29 2.51
C GLU A 103 12.83 -5.11 3.96
N LEU A 104 11.58 -4.65 4.20
CA LEU A 104 11.17 -4.15 5.51
C LEU A 104 11.30 -5.20 6.63
N LYS A 105 11.11 -6.49 6.30
CA LYS A 105 11.34 -7.61 7.23
C LYS A 105 12.78 -7.64 7.76
N LYS A 106 13.76 -7.44 6.88
CA LYS A 106 15.19 -7.40 7.21
C LYS A 106 15.52 -6.19 8.08
N HIS A 107 14.80 -5.09 7.88
CA HIS A 107 14.88 -3.89 8.71
C HIS A 107 14.03 -3.94 9.98
N GLY A 108 13.47 -5.11 10.33
CA GLY A 108 12.84 -5.36 11.62
C GLY A 108 11.33 -5.12 11.67
N LEU A 109 10.66 -4.86 10.55
CA LEU A 109 9.20 -4.79 10.52
C LEU A 109 8.60 -6.17 10.86
N ARG A 110 7.74 -6.20 11.88
CA ARG A 110 6.98 -7.38 12.31
C ARG A 110 5.50 -7.12 12.09
N LEU A 111 4.81 -8.07 11.45
CA LEU A 111 3.38 -7.99 11.19
C LEU A 111 2.63 -8.88 12.17
N HIS A 112 1.71 -8.27 12.91
CA HIS A 112 0.80 -8.99 13.79
C HIS A 112 -0.56 -9.07 13.11
N LEU A 113 -0.96 -10.29 12.74
CA LEU A 113 -2.25 -10.51 12.11
C LEU A 113 -3.36 -10.33 13.14
N ARG A 114 -4.36 -9.53 12.77
CA ARG A 114 -5.52 -9.26 13.60
C ARG A 114 -6.64 -10.23 13.24
N ASN A 115 -6.90 -11.19 14.11
CA ASN A 115 -8.02 -12.12 14.00
C ASN A 115 -8.58 -12.36 15.42
N PRO A 116 -9.86 -12.03 15.68
CA PRO A 116 -10.86 -11.45 14.79
C PRO A 116 -10.53 -10.00 14.36
N TYR A 117 -11.00 -9.61 13.17
CA TYR A 117 -10.76 -8.29 12.60
C TYR A 117 -11.98 -7.35 12.73
N SER A 118 -13.09 -7.79 13.30
CA SER A 118 -14.19 -6.88 13.60
C SER A 118 -14.86 -7.29 14.89
N PHE A 119 -15.22 -6.29 15.69
CA PHE A 119 -16.06 -6.45 16.86
C PHE A 119 -17.05 -5.29 16.87
N THR A 120 -18.34 -5.63 16.72
CA THR A 120 -19.44 -4.67 16.76
C THR A 120 -20.33 -5.02 17.96
N PRO A 121 -20.16 -4.35 19.11
CA PRO A 121 -21.04 -4.56 20.25
C PRO A 121 -22.42 -3.98 19.97
N LEU A 122 -23.48 -4.63 20.48
CA LEU A 122 -24.81 -4.03 20.51
C LEU A 122 -25.10 -3.49 21.90
N LEU A 123 -25.74 -2.32 21.93
CA LEU A 123 -26.28 -1.76 23.15
C LEU A 123 -27.64 -2.43 23.41
N GLU A 124 -27.60 -3.58 24.08
CA GLU A 124 -28.80 -4.27 24.57
C GLU A 124 -28.88 -4.09 26.08
N GLU A 125 -30.04 -3.63 26.58
CA GLU A 125 -30.27 -3.66 28.02
C GLU A 125 -30.26 -5.10 28.49
N GLY A 126 -29.43 -5.40 29.49
CA GLY A 126 -29.38 -6.72 30.11
C GLY A 126 -30.69 -7.01 30.84
N THR A 127 -31.72 -7.47 30.14
CA THR A 127 -32.93 -7.99 30.79
C THR A 127 -32.61 -9.37 31.36
N GLY A 128 -32.22 -9.42 32.63
CA GLY A 128 -31.88 -10.65 33.36
C GLY A 128 -30.45 -11.15 33.12
N SER A 129 -30.22 -12.47 33.28
CA SER A 129 -28.90 -13.12 33.19
C SER A 129 -28.35 -13.30 31.76
N LYS A 130 -28.86 -12.58 30.77
CA LYS A 130 -28.42 -12.73 29.36
C LYS A 130 -27.27 -11.78 29.05
N VAL A 131 -26.20 -12.32 28.48
CA VAL A 131 -25.07 -11.54 27.94
C VAL A 131 -25.57 -10.78 26.71
N PRO A 132 -25.30 -9.46 26.59
CA PRO A 132 -25.63 -8.69 25.39
C PRO A 132 -24.99 -9.30 24.14
N ARG A 133 -25.71 -9.28 23.01
CA ARG A 133 -25.17 -9.79 21.75
C ARG A 133 -24.07 -8.88 21.19
N SER A 134 -23.24 -9.46 20.34
CA SER A 134 -22.21 -8.75 19.58
C SER A 134 -21.95 -9.47 18.27
N LEU A 135 -21.42 -8.76 17.28
CA LEU A 135 -20.94 -9.36 16.05
C LEU A 135 -19.41 -9.39 16.03
N LEU A 136 -18.84 -10.58 16.16
CA LEU A 136 -17.40 -10.81 16.08
C LEU A 136 -17.07 -11.47 14.74
N LEU A 137 -16.33 -10.79 13.87
CA LEU A 137 -15.95 -11.35 12.55
C LEU A 137 -14.43 -11.53 12.45
N GLY A 138 -14.04 -12.69 11.95
CA GLY A 138 -12.65 -13.10 11.75
C GLY A 138 -12.45 -13.85 10.45
N THR A 139 -11.38 -14.63 10.40
CA THR A 139 -11.01 -15.39 9.19
C THR A 139 -11.73 -16.74 9.05
N ASP A 140 -12.44 -17.19 10.10
CA ASP A 140 -13.14 -18.47 10.10
C ASP A 140 -14.59 -18.29 9.64
N MET A 141 -14.94 -18.90 8.51
CA MET A 141 -16.28 -18.79 7.92
C MET A 141 -17.36 -19.39 8.83
N VAL A 142 -17.09 -20.52 9.48
CA VAL A 142 -18.07 -21.22 10.32
C VAL A 142 -18.39 -20.40 11.55
N GLU A 143 -17.36 -19.83 12.20
CA GLU A 143 -17.55 -18.94 13.33
C GLU A 143 -18.28 -17.65 12.91
N ASN A 144 -17.94 -17.07 11.75
CA ASN A 144 -18.65 -15.90 11.23
C ASN A 144 -20.15 -16.20 11.01
N GLN A 145 -20.50 -17.33 10.40
CA GLN A 145 -21.91 -17.73 10.21
C GLN A 145 -22.63 -17.92 11.56
N LYS A 146 -21.94 -18.49 12.56
CA LYS A 146 -22.48 -18.64 13.92
C LYS A 146 -22.71 -17.29 14.62
N GLN A 147 -21.83 -16.32 14.40
CA GLN A 147 -21.99 -14.97 14.96
C GLN A 147 -23.15 -14.23 14.27
N ILE A 148 -23.28 -14.35 12.95
CA ILE A 148 -24.37 -13.74 12.18
C ILE A 148 -25.73 -14.38 12.50
N SER A 149 -25.79 -15.70 12.74
CA SER A 149 -27.04 -16.42 12.99
C SER A 149 -27.74 -16.02 14.29
N GLN A 150 -27.02 -15.40 15.22
CA GLN A 150 -27.59 -14.77 16.42
C GLN A 150 -28.55 -13.62 16.09
N PHE A 151 -28.43 -13.04 14.88
CA PHE A 151 -29.24 -11.94 14.39
C PHE A 151 -30.15 -12.38 13.23
N SER A 152 -29.62 -13.19 12.31
CA SER A 152 -30.34 -13.64 11.11
C SER A 152 -29.78 -14.98 10.59
N PRO A 153 -30.53 -16.09 10.72
CA PRO A 153 -30.13 -17.37 10.13
C PRO A 153 -30.04 -17.33 8.61
N GLN A 154 -30.89 -16.52 7.96
CA GLN A 154 -30.89 -16.35 6.51
C GLN A 154 -29.59 -15.67 6.04
N ASP A 155 -29.16 -14.60 6.71
CA ASP A 155 -27.93 -13.90 6.33
C ASP A 155 -26.70 -14.74 6.63
N ALA A 156 -26.71 -15.53 7.71
CA ALA A 156 -25.64 -16.49 7.98
C ALA A 156 -25.48 -17.49 6.82
N GLN A 157 -26.57 -18.00 6.25
CA GLN A 157 -26.52 -18.90 5.09
C GLN A 157 -26.07 -18.19 3.81
N ALA A 158 -26.43 -16.92 3.62
CA ALA A 158 -26.06 -16.13 2.46
C ALA A 158 -24.61 -15.59 2.50
N PHE A 159 -24.03 -15.45 3.68
CA PHE A 159 -22.73 -14.80 3.91
C PHE A 159 -21.57 -15.36 3.07
N PRO A 160 -21.38 -16.68 2.89
CA PRO A 160 -20.31 -17.19 2.03
C PRO A 160 -20.42 -16.70 0.58
N ARG A 161 -21.65 -16.58 0.06
CA ARG A 161 -21.89 -16.08 -1.31
C ARG A 161 -21.59 -14.58 -1.41
N TYR A 162 -21.91 -13.82 -0.37
CA TYR A 162 -21.58 -12.40 -0.28
C TYR A 162 -20.06 -12.18 -0.26
N GLU A 163 -19.33 -12.91 0.59
CA GLU A 163 -17.86 -12.83 0.67
C GLU A 163 -17.19 -13.19 -0.66
N ALA A 164 -17.67 -14.25 -1.32
CA ALA A 164 -17.18 -14.61 -2.65
C ALA A 164 -17.40 -13.51 -3.70
N PHE A 165 -18.56 -12.83 -3.63
CA PHE A 165 -18.86 -11.69 -4.50
C PHE A 165 -17.94 -10.50 -4.21
N MET A 166 -17.76 -10.13 -2.95
CA MET A 166 -16.86 -9.03 -2.55
C MET A 166 -15.42 -9.31 -2.95
N ASN A 167 -14.94 -10.53 -2.75
CA ASN A 167 -13.60 -10.95 -3.17
C ASN A 167 -13.42 -10.84 -4.70
N ARG A 168 -14.44 -11.18 -5.49
CA ARG A 168 -14.40 -11.00 -6.95
C ARG A 168 -14.26 -9.53 -7.34
N LEU A 169 -14.97 -8.63 -6.67
CA LEU A 169 -14.82 -7.19 -6.90
C LEU A 169 -13.43 -6.70 -6.53
N ALA A 170 -12.89 -7.14 -5.39
CA ALA A 170 -11.55 -6.79 -4.95
C ALA A 170 -10.48 -7.22 -5.97
N LEU A 171 -10.55 -8.47 -6.46
CA LEU A 171 -9.62 -9.00 -7.47
C LEU A 171 -9.70 -8.27 -8.82
N ALA A 172 -10.88 -7.75 -9.18
CA ALA A 172 -11.03 -6.93 -10.37
C ALA A 172 -10.37 -5.54 -10.20
N ILE A 173 -10.42 -4.97 -9.00
CA ILE A 173 -9.87 -3.63 -8.74
C ILE A 173 -8.36 -3.67 -8.48
N ASP A 174 -7.83 -4.72 -7.86
CA ASP A 174 -6.43 -4.79 -7.40
C ASP A 174 -5.38 -4.43 -8.49
N PRO A 175 -5.47 -4.92 -9.75
CA PRO A 175 -4.51 -4.56 -10.80
C PRO A 175 -4.51 -3.07 -11.16
N LEU A 176 -5.63 -2.37 -10.92
CA LEU A 176 -5.78 -0.95 -11.22
C LEU A 176 -5.08 -0.07 -10.20
N LEU A 177 -4.80 -0.57 -9.00
CA LEU A 177 -4.19 0.20 -7.92
C LEU A 177 -2.71 0.52 -8.18
N ASP A 178 -2.00 -0.31 -8.94
CA ASP A 178 -0.58 -0.12 -9.29
C ASP A 178 -0.34 0.40 -10.70
N THR A 179 -1.38 0.43 -11.52
CA THR A 179 -1.23 0.89 -12.90
C THR A 179 -1.30 2.42 -12.92
N ALA A 180 -0.40 3.05 -13.69
CA ALA A 180 -0.52 4.47 -13.98
C ALA A 180 -1.92 4.77 -14.56
N PRO A 181 -2.61 5.82 -14.06
CA PRO A 181 -3.92 6.16 -14.56
C PRO A 181 -3.84 6.48 -16.05
N VAL A 182 -4.93 6.22 -16.77
CA VAL A 182 -5.04 6.54 -18.20
C VAL A 182 -4.80 8.03 -18.37
N ASP A 183 -3.87 8.38 -19.26
CA ASP A 183 -3.64 9.76 -19.66
C ASP A 183 -4.81 10.25 -20.52
N MET A 184 -5.83 10.79 -19.85
CA MET A 184 -7.06 11.27 -20.48
C MET A 184 -6.79 12.42 -21.46
N GLU A 185 -5.77 13.24 -21.22
CA GLU A 185 -5.42 14.35 -22.09
C GLU A 185 -4.78 13.84 -23.39
N ALA A 186 -3.82 12.92 -23.30
CA ALA A 186 -3.27 12.26 -24.48
C ALA A 186 -4.33 11.46 -25.25
N PHE A 187 -5.29 10.83 -24.56
CA PHE A 187 -6.38 10.09 -25.20
C PHE A 187 -7.37 11.00 -25.94
N GLN A 188 -7.76 12.13 -25.36
CA GLN A 188 -8.77 13.02 -25.94
C GLN A 188 -8.21 14.01 -26.95
N ARG A 189 -6.99 14.50 -26.74
CA ARG A 189 -6.39 15.62 -27.49
C ARG A 189 -5.06 15.25 -28.17
N GLY A 190 -4.53 14.05 -27.91
CA GLY A 190 -3.30 13.59 -28.55
C GLY A 190 -3.49 13.14 -30.01
N SER A 191 -2.36 13.01 -30.69
CA SER A 191 -2.27 12.42 -32.03
C SER A 191 -2.76 10.97 -32.06
N LEU A 192 -3.12 10.47 -33.25
CA LEU A 192 -3.63 9.11 -33.45
C LEU A 192 -2.69 8.03 -32.86
N LEU A 193 -1.37 8.23 -32.99
CA LEU A 193 -0.33 7.37 -32.39
C LEU A 193 -0.32 7.44 -30.85
N GLN A 194 -0.50 8.62 -30.25
CA GLN A 194 -0.58 8.77 -28.79
C GLN A 194 -1.86 8.12 -28.23
N ARG A 195 -2.98 8.25 -28.94
CA ARG A 195 -4.23 7.56 -28.61
C ARG A 195 -4.06 6.05 -28.66
N LEU A 196 -3.46 5.52 -29.72
CA LEU A 196 -3.19 4.09 -29.84
C LEU A 196 -2.27 3.57 -28.73
N LYS A 197 -1.23 4.34 -28.35
CA LYS A 197 -0.36 4.02 -27.22
C LYS A 197 -1.11 4.04 -25.90
N SER A 198 -1.99 5.01 -25.68
CA SER A 198 -2.81 5.08 -24.46
C SER A 198 -3.79 3.92 -24.32
N LEU A 199 -4.23 3.27 -25.41
CA LEU A 199 -5.03 2.03 -25.32
C LEU A 199 -4.29 0.90 -24.59
N SER A 200 -2.96 0.88 -24.61
CA SER A 200 -2.19 -0.11 -23.84
C SER A 200 -2.36 0.04 -22.32
N THR A 201 -2.72 1.24 -21.85
CA THR A 201 -3.06 1.53 -20.45
C THR A 201 -4.44 1.00 -20.04
N LEU A 202 -5.26 0.55 -21.00
CA LEU A 202 -6.54 -0.14 -20.75
C LEU A 202 -6.37 -1.66 -20.54
N LYS A 203 -5.17 -2.22 -20.76
CA LYS A 203 -4.93 -3.67 -20.54
C LYS A 203 -5.32 -4.13 -19.13
N PRO A 204 -4.98 -3.42 -18.05
CA PRO A 204 -5.38 -3.82 -16.69
C PRO A 204 -6.89 -3.77 -16.47
N LEU A 205 -7.60 -2.84 -17.12
CA LEU A 205 -9.08 -2.79 -17.10
C LEU A 205 -9.70 -3.99 -17.83
N LEU A 206 -9.12 -4.40 -18.96
CA LEU A 206 -9.56 -5.59 -19.69
C LEU A 206 -9.24 -6.88 -18.92
N GLN A 207 -8.08 -6.95 -18.28
CA GLN A 207 -7.68 -8.07 -17.42
C GLN A 207 -8.57 -8.18 -16.17
N ALA A 208 -8.91 -7.05 -15.54
CA ALA A 208 -9.89 -6.99 -14.46
C ALA A 208 -11.25 -7.59 -14.88
N GLY A 209 -11.70 -7.31 -16.10
CA GLY A 209 -12.93 -7.88 -16.66
C GLY A 209 -12.84 -9.35 -17.08
N ALA A 210 -11.64 -9.82 -17.48
CA ALA A 210 -11.41 -11.17 -18.00
C ALA A 210 -11.00 -12.20 -16.94
N SER A 211 -10.56 -11.75 -15.75
CA SER A 211 -10.09 -12.62 -14.65
C SER A 211 -11.27 -13.27 -13.92
N HIS A 212 -11.98 -14.17 -14.60
CA HIS A 212 -13.05 -14.97 -14.00
C HIS A 212 -12.79 -16.47 -14.20
N PRO A 213 -12.33 -17.19 -13.16
CA PRO A 213 -12.57 -18.63 -13.08
C PRO A 213 -14.04 -18.89 -12.67
N PRO A 214 -14.62 -20.05 -13.04
CA PRO A 214 -15.96 -20.44 -12.62
C PRO A 214 -16.03 -20.63 -11.09
N LEU A 215 -17.24 -20.50 -10.54
CA LEU A 215 -17.56 -20.71 -9.13
C LEU A 215 -17.00 -22.06 -8.64
N GLY A 216 -15.91 -22.06 -7.86
CA GLY A 216 -15.43 -23.30 -7.24
C GLY A 216 -13.98 -23.35 -6.73
N SER A 217 -13.07 -22.47 -7.15
CA SER A 217 -11.66 -22.53 -6.71
C SER A 217 -11.31 -21.35 -5.80
N SER A 218 -11.71 -21.41 -4.54
CA SER A 218 -11.24 -20.49 -3.50
C SER A 218 -10.00 -21.07 -2.82
N SER A 219 -8.82 -20.88 -3.40
CA SER A 219 -7.60 -20.78 -2.59
C SER A 219 -7.41 -19.31 -2.25
N VAL A 220 -7.56 -19.00 -0.97
CA VAL A 220 -7.19 -17.72 -0.38
C VAL A 220 -5.72 -17.49 -0.77
N GLN A 221 -5.43 -16.43 -1.52
CA GLN A 221 -4.07 -15.89 -1.54
C GLN A 221 -3.85 -15.24 -0.17
N ALA A 222 -3.63 -16.09 0.82
CA ALA A 222 -3.00 -15.68 2.05
C ALA A 222 -1.65 -15.11 1.64
N TRP A 223 -1.20 -14.07 2.34
CA TRP A 223 0.19 -13.66 2.29
C TRP A 223 1.05 -14.92 2.36
N PRO A 224 2.07 -15.09 1.48
CA PRO A 224 2.83 -16.32 1.44
C PRO A 224 3.27 -16.67 2.86
N SER A 225 3.15 -17.94 3.27
CA SER A 225 3.42 -18.37 4.65
C SER A 225 4.82 -17.97 5.15
N SER A 226 5.75 -17.64 4.25
CA SER A 226 7.07 -17.06 4.52
C SER A 226 7.03 -15.63 5.11
N VAL A 227 5.94 -14.89 4.92
CA VAL A 227 5.68 -13.58 5.54
C VAL A 227 5.04 -13.75 6.93
N ILE A 228 4.25 -14.81 7.13
CA ILE A 228 3.46 -15.05 8.35
C ILE A 228 4.27 -15.82 9.42
N ASN A 229 5.09 -16.79 9.03
CA ASN A 229 5.85 -17.62 9.97
C ASN A 229 7.22 -17.00 10.28
N GLY A 230 7.27 -16.15 11.30
CA GLY A 230 8.50 -15.59 11.85
C GLY A 230 8.40 -15.42 13.35
N GLY A 231 8.20 -16.52 14.10
CA GLY A 231 8.31 -16.50 15.56
C GLY A 231 7.50 -17.56 16.29
N SER A 232 7.89 -18.84 16.16
CA SER A 232 7.67 -19.81 17.23
C SER A 232 9.03 -20.08 17.86
N THR A 233 9.38 -19.28 18.87
CA THR A 233 10.47 -19.61 19.79
C THR A 233 9.94 -20.74 20.67
N LYS A 234 10.50 -21.94 20.48
CA LYS A 234 10.41 -23.04 21.43
C LYS A 234 10.79 -22.53 22.83
N GLY A 235 10.08 -23.06 23.82
CA GLY A 235 10.13 -22.65 25.20
C GLY A 235 11.54 -22.61 25.80
N GLN A 236 11.63 -21.68 26.75
CA GLN A 236 12.57 -21.65 27.86
C GLN A 236 12.68 -23.02 28.57
N PRO A 237 13.78 -23.21 29.31
CA PRO A 237 13.71 -22.93 30.74
C PRO A 237 14.31 -21.55 31.11
#